data_AF-A0AAU7UVJ3-F1
#
_entry.id   AF-A0AAU7UVJ3-F1
#
_cell.length_a   1.000
_cell.length_b   1.000
_cell.length_c   1.000
_cell.angle_alpha   90.00
_cell.angle_beta   90.00
_cell.angle_gamma   90.00
#
_symmetry.space_group_name_H-M   'P 1'
#
loop_
_entity.id
_entity.type
_entity.pdbx_description
1 polymer ?
#
loop_
_entity_poly.entity_id
_entity_poly.type
_entity_poly.pdbx_seq_one_letter_code
_entity_poly.pdbx_strand_id
1 'polypeptide(L)'
;MQAAIKQAVRDKTAITATSNFTFNNSATQGRKFVSERSKIMLRAYNAEAENCVKTVKAGNLAAASARLFKASEQIARQGQMIALRVTDHYHRLRLRELELAADVHQKVQEEKEAERARREELREQRKAEQELAVLTGHVGQS
;
A
#
# COMPACT_ATOMS: atom_id res chain seq x y z
N MET A 1 7.81 -6.51 -9.41
CA MET A 1 7.15 -6.65 -8.08
C MET A 1 5.74 -7.22 -8.17
N GLN A 2 4.79 -6.52 -8.81
CA GLN A 2 3.42 -7.02 -9.03
C GLN A 2 3.37 -8.43 -9.64
N ALA A 3 4.26 -8.73 -10.59
CA ALA A 3 4.40 -10.07 -11.17
C ALA A 3 4.74 -11.14 -10.13
N ALA A 4 5.66 -10.87 -9.19
CA ALA A 4 6.05 -11.82 -8.15
C ALA A 4 4.91 -12.11 -7.16
N ILE A 5 4.13 -11.08 -6.78
CA ILE A 5 2.95 -11.22 -5.93
C ILE A 5 1.89 -12.09 -6.64
N LYS A 6 1.57 -11.77 -7.91
CA LYS A 6 0.63 -12.56 -8.71
C LYS A 6 1.10 -14.01 -8.88
N GLN A 7 2.39 -14.21 -9.10
CA GLN A 7 2.98 -15.53 -9.25
C GLN A 7 2.88 -16.35 -7.96
N ALA A 8 3.18 -15.78 -6.79
CA ALA A 8 3.04 -16.47 -5.51
C ALA A 8 1.60 -16.89 -5.20
N VAL A 9 0.60 -16.08 -5.60
CA VAL A 9 -0.81 -16.45 -5.49
C VAL A 9 -1.16 -17.58 -6.46
N ARG A 10 -0.70 -17.49 -7.71
CA ARG A 10 -0.91 -18.51 -8.75
C ARG A 10 -0.32 -19.86 -8.36
N ASP A 11 0.89 -19.86 -7.83
CA ASP A 11 1.64 -21.05 -7.42
C ASP A 11 1.21 -21.57 -6.05
N LYS A 12 0.26 -20.91 -5.39
CA LYS A 12 -0.25 -21.25 -4.06
C LYS A 12 0.85 -21.26 -2.98
N THR A 13 1.86 -20.41 -3.12
CA THR A 13 2.96 -20.25 -2.16
C THR A 13 2.77 -19.04 -1.23
N ALA A 14 1.71 -18.24 -1.45
CA ALA A 14 1.38 -17.08 -0.63
C ALA A 14 0.91 -17.43 0.80
N ILE A 15 0.33 -18.62 0.98
CA ILE A 15 -0.19 -19.11 2.25
C ILE A 15 0.16 -20.58 2.40
N THR A 16 0.41 -21.03 3.63
CA THR A 16 0.65 -22.44 3.96
C THR A 16 -0.39 -22.90 4.96
N ALA A 17 -0.72 -24.19 4.95
CA ALA A 17 -1.62 -24.86 5.89
C ALA A 17 -1.32 -26.37 5.91
N THR A 18 -1.80 -27.08 6.93
CA THR A 18 -1.66 -28.53 7.08
C THR A 18 -2.33 -29.28 5.93
N SER A 19 -1.64 -30.29 5.38
CA SER A 19 -2.14 -31.15 4.29
C SER A 19 -2.96 -32.36 4.77
N ASN A 20 -2.76 -32.76 6.03
CA ASN A 20 -3.27 -34.03 6.58
C ASN A 20 -4.50 -33.84 7.47
N PHE A 21 -5.16 -32.69 7.38
CA PHE A 21 -6.36 -32.40 8.16
C PHE A 21 -7.53 -33.28 7.69
N THR A 22 -8.21 -33.91 8.64
CA THR A 22 -9.46 -34.65 8.40
C THR A 22 -10.63 -33.86 8.98
N PHE A 23 -11.78 -33.94 8.31
CA PHE A 23 -13.02 -33.34 8.80
C PHE A 23 -14.11 -34.40 8.72
N ASN A 24 -14.81 -34.66 9.83
CA ASN A 24 -15.79 -35.75 9.94
C ASN A 24 -15.24 -37.11 9.44
N ASN A 25 -14.04 -37.48 9.88
CA ASN A 25 -13.32 -38.69 9.45
C ASN A 25 -13.03 -38.77 7.93
N SER A 26 -13.17 -37.66 7.18
CA SER A 26 -12.91 -37.61 5.75
C SER A 26 -11.72 -36.70 5.44
N ALA A 27 -10.67 -37.28 4.87
CA ALA A 27 -9.51 -36.53 4.36
C ALA A 27 -9.89 -35.63 3.16
N THR A 28 -10.84 -36.07 2.33
CA THR A 28 -11.31 -35.27 1.18
C THR A 28 -12.07 -34.03 1.65
N GLN A 29 -12.97 -34.17 2.63
CA GLN A 29 -13.65 -33.02 3.22
C GLN A 29 -12.66 -32.09 3.94
N GLY A 30 -11.68 -32.65 4.65
CA GLY A 30 -10.61 -31.87 5.29
C GLY A 30 -9.79 -31.04 4.30
N ARG A 31 -9.34 -31.62 3.18
CA ARG A 31 -8.64 -30.88 2.11
C ARG A 31 -9.49 -29.76 1.53
N LYS A 32 -10.79 -30.01 1.29
CA LYS A 32 -11.73 -29.00 0.80
C LYS A 32 -11.84 -27.83 1.79
N PHE A 33 -12.06 -28.13 3.07
CA PHE A 33 -12.17 -27.13 4.13
C PHE A 33 -10.91 -26.26 4.23
N VAL A 34 -9.72 -26.88 4.28
CA VAL A 34 -8.44 -26.16 4.32
C VAL A 34 -8.27 -25.26 3.10
N SER A 35 -8.59 -25.76 1.90
CA SER A 35 -8.50 -24.98 0.66
C SER A 35 -9.43 -23.76 0.66
N GLU A 36 -10.69 -23.93 1.05
CA GLU A 36 -11.67 -22.85 1.11
C GLU A 36 -11.28 -21.80 2.16
N ARG A 37 -10.83 -22.23 3.35
CA ARG A 37 -10.33 -21.33 4.39
C ARG A 37 -9.07 -20.58 3.95
N SER A 38 -8.12 -21.26 3.33
CA SER A 38 -6.91 -20.65 2.79
C SER A 38 -7.22 -19.55 1.77
N LYS A 39 -8.18 -19.80 0.87
CA LYS A 39 -8.60 -18.82 -0.14
C LYS A 39 -9.26 -17.58 0.48
N ILE A 40 -10.12 -17.75 1.47
CA ILE A 40 -10.80 -16.62 2.13
C ILE A 40 -9.81 -15.79 2.94
N MET A 41 -8.95 -16.43 3.73
CA MET A 41 -7.95 -15.75 4.55
C MET A 41 -6.93 -15.00 3.69
N LEU A 42 -6.44 -15.61 2.60
CA LEU A 42 -5.55 -14.93 1.67
C LEU A 42 -6.22 -13.72 1.01
N ARG A 43 -7.52 -13.81 0.67
CA ARG A 43 -8.27 -12.66 0.16
C ARG A 43 -8.34 -11.52 1.19
N ALA A 44 -8.62 -11.84 2.45
CA ALA A 44 -8.68 -10.84 3.52
C ALA A 44 -7.32 -10.16 3.71
N TYR A 45 -6.22 -10.94 3.74
CA TYR A 45 -4.86 -10.39 3.79
C TYR A 45 -4.57 -9.45 2.61
N ASN A 46 -4.92 -9.88 1.39
CA ASN A 46 -4.66 -9.10 0.19
C ASN A 46 -5.45 -7.80 0.19
N ALA A 47 -6.71 -7.82 0.64
CA ALA A 47 -7.52 -6.61 0.79
C ALA A 47 -6.88 -5.61 1.77
N GLU A 48 -6.37 -6.08 2.91
CA GLU A 48 -5.69 -5.21 3.87
C GLU A 48 -4.40 -4.62 3.30
N ALA A 49 -3.59 -5.43 2.61
CA ALA A 49 -2.38 -4.94 1.97
C ALA A 49 -2.67 -3.93 0.84
N GLU A 50 -3.71 -4.15 0.03
CA GLU A 50 -4.14 -3.17 -0.99
C GLU A 50 -4.60 -1.87 -0.36
N ASN A 51 -5.32 -1.94 0.78
CA ASN A 51 -5.72 -0.77 1.52
C ASN A 51 -4.52 0.00 2.08
N CYS A 52 -3.53 -0.72 2.64
CA CYS A 52 -2.28 -0.12 3.09
C CYS A 52 -1.55 0.58 1.93
N VAL A 53 -1.39 -0.09 0.79
CA VAL A 53 -0.74 0.47 -0.41
C VAL A 53 -1.47 1.72 -0.91
N LYS A 54 -2.80 1.76 -0.90
CA LYS A 54 -3.58 2.92 -1.34
C LYS A 54 -3.50 4.13 -0.41
N THR A 55 -3.20 3.92 0.87
CA THR A 55 -3.31 4.96 1.91
C THR A 55 -1.97 5.36 2.52
N VAL A 56 -0.89 4.66 2.16
CA VAL A 56 0.45 4.94 2.68
C VAL A 56 0.98 6.28 2.19
N LYS A 57 1.71 6.94 3.09
CA LYS A 57 2.48 8.16 2.88
C LYS A 57 3.84 7.98 3.55
N ALA A 58 4.84 8.75 3.16
CA ALA A 58 6.18 8.68 3.77
C ALA A 58 6.13 8.73 5.31
N GLY A 59 5.32 9.64 5.88
CA GLY A 59 5.20 9.79 7.33
C GLY A 59 4.45 8.69 8.09
N ASN A 60 3.82 7.73 7.43
CA ASN A 60 3.04 6.66 8.09
C ASN A 60 3.43 5.23 7.68
N LEU A 61 4.54 5.06 6.94
CA LEU A 61 4.98 3.76 6.46
C LEU A 61 5.10 2.72 7.59
N ALA A 62 5.72 3.09 8.71
CA ALA A 62 5.88 2.19 9.86
C ALA A 62 4.52 1.71 10.43
N ALA A 63 3.54 2.61 10.50
CA ALA A 63 2.20 2.27 10.97
C ALA A 63 1.45 1.37 9.97
N ALA A 64 1.60 1.62 8.66
CA ALA A 64 1.03 0.78 7.62
C ALA A 64 1.66 -0.63 7.61
N SER A 65 2.99 -0.73 7.76
CA SER A 65 3.70 -2.00 7.89
C SER A 65 3.26 -2.78 9.13
N ALA A 66 3.10 -2.11 10.27
CA ALA A 66 2.60 -2.73 11.50
C ALA A 66 1.15 -3.22 11.36
N ARG A 67 0.30 -2.49 10.62
CA ARG A 67 -1.07 -2.94 10.32
C ARG A 67 -1.07 -4.21 9.47
N LEU A 68 -0.22 -4.26 8.44
CA LEU A 68 -0.11 -5.43 7.58
C LEU A 68 0.47 -6.65 8.33
N PHE A 69 1.41 -6.43 9.24
CA PHE A 69 1.92 -7.47 10.13
C PHE A 69 0.83 -8.02 11.06
N LYS A 70 0.05 -7.14 11.70
CA LYS A 70 -1.10 -7.58 12.53
C LYS A 70 -2.11 -8.40 11.73
N ALA A 71 -2.33 -8.08 10.46
CA ALA A 71 -3.21 -8.87 9.59
C ALA A 71 -2.68 -10.29 9.35
N SER A 72 -1.37 -10.48 9.16
CA SER A 72 -0.78 -11.81 9.02
C SER A 72 -0.87 -12.61 10.33
N GLU A 73 -0.64 -11.99 11.48
CA GLU A 73 -0.80 -12.60 12.80
C GLU A 73 -2.26 -13.00 13.07
N GLN A 74 -3.22 -12.14 12.73
CA GLN A 74 -4.65 -12.44 12.88
C GLN A 74 -5.06 -13.65 12.04
N ILE A 75 -4.51 -13.80 10.85
CA ILE A 75 -4.73 -14.97 9.99
C ILE A 75 -4.13 -16.22 10.63
N ALA A 76 -2.90 -16.14 11.13
CA ALA A 76 -2.27 -17.26 11.82
C ALA A 76 -3.10 -17.71 13.03
N ARG A 77 -3.60 -16.75 13.82
CA ARG A 77 -4.46 -17.02 14.99
C ARG A 77 -5.79 -17.67 14.58
N GLN A 78 -6.48 -17.15 13.56
CA GLN A 78 -7.75 -17.73 13.09
C GLN A 78 -7.55 -19.07 12.37
N GLY A 79 -6.35 -19.32 11.86
CA GLY A 79 -5.95 -20.52 11.13
C GLY A 79 -5.30 -21.60 11.99
N GLN A 80 -5.23 -21.43 13.32
CA GLN A 80 -4.44 -22.28 14.22
C GLN A 80 -4.73 -23.78 14.06
N MET A 81 -6.01 -24.16 13.97
CA MET A 81 -6.42 -25.58 13.84
C MET A 81 -5.83 -26.28 12.62
N ILE A 82 -5.50 -25.54 11.57
CA ILE A 82 -4.97 -26.06 10.30
C ILE A 82 -3.57 -25.51 10.02
N ALA A 83 -2.88 -24.98 11.04
CA ALA A 83 -1.56 -24.35 10.94
C ALA A 83 -1.45 -23.35 9.77
N LEU A 84 -2.55 -22.63 9.49
CA LEU A 84 -2.64 -21.75 8.33
C LEU A 84 -1.92 -20.44 8.63
N ARG A 85 -0.97 -20.05 7.77
CA ARG A 85 -0.20 -18.81 7.89
C ARG A 85 0.16 -18.23 6.54
N VAL A 86 0.20 -16.90 6.46
CA VAL A 86 0.83 -16.19 5.33
C VAL A 86 2.32 -16.51 5.34
N THR A 87 2.91 -16.78 4.18
CA THR A 87 4.35 -17.09 4.13
C THR A 87 5.20 -15.84 4.32
N ASP A 88 6.33 -15.97 4.99
CA ASP A 88 7.26 -14.85 5.21
C ASP A 88 7.71 -14.22 3.89
N HIS A 89 7.96 -15.06 2.88
CA HIS A 89 8.29 -14.60 1.53
C HIS A 89 7.21 -13.68 0.97
N TYR A 90 5.94 -14.11 1.00
CA TYR A 90 4.83 -13.32 0.48
C TYR A 90 4.57 -12.06 1.32
N HIS A 91 4.72 -12.16 2.64
CA HIS A 91 4.63 -11.00 3.53
C HIS A 91 5.69 -9.94 3.18
N ARG A 92 6.94 -10.34 2.98
CA ARG A 92 8.03 -9.45 2.54
C ARG A 92 7.77 -8.81 1.18
N LEU A 93 7.21 -9.55 0.21
CA LEU A 93 6.82 -8.98 -1.08
C LEU A 93 5.80 -7.84 -0.92
N ARG A 94 4.83 -7.99 -0.02
CA ARG A 94 3.80 -6.96 0.24
C ARG A 94 4.34 -5.78 1.04
N LEU A 95 5.26 -6.00 1.98
CA LEU A 95 5.97 -4.90 2.65
C LEU A 95 6.80 -4.08 1.66
N ARG A 96 7.50 -4.75 0.74
CA ARG A 96 8.30 -4.06 -0.28
C ARG A 96 7.43 -3.28 -1.28
N GLU A 97 6.23 -3.77 -1.59
CA GLU A 97 5.24 -3.01 -2.37
C GLU A 97 4.75 -1.77 -1.63
N LEU A 98 4.51 -1.90 -0.33
CA LEU A 98 4.11 -0.78 0.52
C LEU A 98 5.18 0.32 0.60
N GLU A 99 6.45 -0.06 0.72
CA GLU A 99 7.59 0.86 0.68
C GLU A 99 7.63 1.64 -0.64
N LEU A 100 7.57 0.93 -1.79
CA LEU A 100 7.57 1.60 -3.09
C LEU A 100 6.38 2.55 -3.27
N ALA A 101 5.20 2.17 -2.78
CA ALA A 101 4.04 3.03 -2.83
C ALA A 101 4.25 4.31 -2.02
N ALA A 102 4.86 4.22 -0.83
CA ALA A 102 5.21 5.39 -0.02
C ALA A 102 6.19 6.32 -0.76
N ASP A 103 7.22 5.77 -1.39
CA ASP A 103 8.20 6.53 -2.18
C ASP A 103 7.53 7.26 -3.35
N VAL A 104 6.64 6.59 -4.09
CA VAL A 104 5.90 7.21 -5.21
C VAL A 104 4.98 8.31 -4.70
N HIS A 105 4.24 8.08 -3.62
CA HIS A 105 3.36 9.08 -3.03
C HIS A 105 4.13 10.31 -2.54
N GLN A 106 5.32 10.12 -1.99
CA GLN A 106 6.19 11.21 -1.58
C GLN A 106 6.61 12.08 -2.77
N LYS A 107 7.15 11.46 -3.83
CA LYS A 107 7.58 12.20 -5.03
C LYS A 107 6.44 13.00 -5.67
N VAL A 108 5.26 12.39 -5.79
CA VAL A 108 4.07 13.07 -6.32
C VAL A 108 3.66 14.26 -5.44
N GLN A 109 3.86 14.17 -4.13
CA GLN A 109 3.57 15.27 -3.22
C GLN A 109 4.60 16.41 -3.35
N GLU A 110 5.89 16.07 -3.44
CA GLU A 110 6.98 17.02 -3.66
C GLU A 110 6.80 17.79 -4.98
N GLU A 111 6.46 17.10 -6.07
CA GLU A 111 6.18 17.71 -7.37
C GLU A 111 4.99 18.70 -7.31
N LYS A 112 3.92 18.33 -6.60
CA LYS A 112 2.76 19.20 -6.40
C LYS A 112 3.09 20.43 -5.57
N GLU A 113 3.93 20.30 -4.55
CA GLU A 113 4.37 21.43 -3.73
C GLU A 113 5.27 22.38 -4.52
N ALA A 114 6.20 21.85 -5.32
CA ALA A 114 7.04 22.64 -6.21
C ALA A 114 6.23 23.38 -7.30
N GLU A 115 5.16 22.78 -7.83
CA GLU A 115 4.26 23.44 -8.76
C GLU A 115 3.47 24.58 -8.09
N ARG A 116 3.00 24.38 -6.86
CA ARG A 116 2.31 25.43 -6.09
C ARG A 116 3.22 26.61 -5.80
N ALA A 117 4.45 26.35 -5.34
CA ALA A 117 5.44 27.38 -5.08
C ALA A 117 5.74 28.23 -6.33
N ARG A 118 6.01 27.57 -7.47
CA ARG A 118 6.22 28.28 -8.76
C ARG A 118 5.03 29.14 -9.19
N ARG A 119 3.80 28.67 -8.95
CA ARG A 119 2.59 29.44 -9.27
C ARG A 119 2.42 30.65 -8.35
N GLU A 120 2.82 30.54 -7.09
CA GLU A 120 2.79 31.63 -6.13
C GLU A 120 3.84 32.70 -6.47
N GLU A 121 5.08 32.29 -6.74
CA GLU A 121 6.16 33.18 -7.21
C GLU A 121 5.75 33.97 -8.47
N LEU A 122 5.17 33.30 -9.47
CA LEU A 122 4.70 33.97 -10.69
C LEU A 122 3.58 34.99 -10.42
N ARG A 123 2.72 34.73 -9.42
CA ARG A 123 1.67 35.68 -9.02
C ARG A 123 2.25 36.89 -8.31
N GLU A 124 3.25 36.71 -7.46
CA GLU A 124 3.95 37.81 -6.78
C GLU A 124 4.74 38.67 -7.76
N GLN A 125 5.49 38.06 -8.69
CA GLN A 125 6.19 38.79 -9.76
C GLN A 125 5.24 39.65 -10.59
N ARG A 126 4.09 39.10 -11.01
CA ARG A 126 3.09 39.86 -11.78
C ARG A 126 2.50 41.04 -10.99
N LYS A 127 2.29 40.90 -9.68
CA LYS A 127 1.83 42.00 -8.84
C LYS A 127 2.88 43.09 -8.74
N ALA A 128 4.14 42.72 -8.51
CA ALA A 128 5.25 43.66 -8.44
C ALA A 128 5.46 44.42 -9.77
N GLU A 129 5.35 43.72 -10.91
CA GLU A 129 5.41 44.34 -12.24
C GLU A 129 4.27 45.35 -12.47
N GLN A 130 3.05 45.02 -12.04
CA GLN A 130 1.89 45.93 -12.13
C GLN A 130 2.07 47.17 -11.25
N GLU A 131 2.55 47.00 -10.01
CA GLU A 131 2.84 48.12 -9.11
C GLU A 131 3.93 49.05 -9.69
N LEU A 132 5.00 48.48 -10.25
CA LEU A 132 6.06 49.24 -10.90
C LEU A 132 5.56 50.01 -12.14
N ALA A 133 4.69 49.40 -12.95
CA ALA A 133 4.11 50.06 -14.13
C ALA A 133 3.22 51.26 -13.74
N VAL A 134 2.45 51.16 -12.64
CA VAL A 134 1.63 52.27 -12.13
C VAL A 134 2.49 53.42 -11.61
N LEU A 135 3.58 53.10 -10.87
CA LEU A 135 4.52 54.10 -10.32
C LEU A 135 5.29 54.84 -11.42
N THR A 136 5.83 54.11 -12.40
CA THR A 136 6.61 54.69 -13.50
C THR A 136 5.74 55.54 -14.44
N GLY A 137 4.46 55.18 -14.62
CA GLY A 137 3.49 55.96 -15.39
C GLY A 137 3.15 57.34 -14.77
N HIS A 138 3.27 57.50 -13.45
CA HIS A 138 3.05 58.80 -12.77
C HIS A 138 4.23 59.77 -12.91
N VAL A 139 5.45 59.28 -13.10
CA VAL A 139 6.66 60.13 -13.19
C VAL A 139 6.80 60.80 -14.57
N GLY A 140 6.14 60.28 -15.61
CA GLY A 140 6.20 60.82 -16.97
C GLY A 140 5.15 61.89 -17.33
N GLN A 141 4.29 62.30 -16.40
CA GLN A 141 3.22 63.30 -16.63
C GLN A 141 3.40 64.61 -15.84
N SER A 142 4.56 64.84 -15.22
CA SER A 142 4.93 66.11 -14.55
C SER A 142 5.98 66.85 -15.38
#